data_AF-A0AAE0HZU1-F1
#
_entry.id   AF-A0AAE0HZU1-F1
#
_cell.length_a   1.000
_cell.length_b   1.000
_cell.length_c   1.000
_cell.angle_alpha   90.00
_cell.angle_beta   90.00
_cell.angle_gamma   90.00
#
_symmetry.space_group_name_H-M   'P 1'
#
loop_
_entity.id
_entity.type
_entity.pdbx_description
1 polymer ?
#
loop_
_entity_poly.entity_id
_entity_poly.type
_entity_poly.pdbx_seq_one_letter_code
_entity_poly.pdbx_strand_id
1 'polypeptide(L)'
;MVASPMPRGGTWIFLVLLLLVSACVDQAWGFVTSNGSISRRGYHHSSPNAQLMSRQNSDGTTPCSTSNPCEVGCCGNGGNPNNAYICGTGGDFCGSSCINNCDYKAECNPGGWDRQYVAKEKCPLNVCCSPFGFCGTTRGFCGDAQVPQPSCGANSGTTRKRRIAYYEGWSTGRSCDLMLPTQIPIGFYTHINVAFASINPNTFRVEPMDGVPNQVTQQIARLKSADPQLRVFLSIGGWSFNDPGPTRLTFSQLAGSSSARETFADSIISFMYYYNLDGVDIDWEYPGADDRGGVPADYVNFVTWMVQLRSRLNRSGRKFELTITVPSSYWYLQHFDLQGLARSLDWINVMTYDLHGTWDGNSPWIGAVALAHTNLTEIKMTFDLFWRNNIDPDQLVFGLGFYGRSFTMSNPNCMAAGCPFTRGADAGPCTLNQGTLSAAEVRRIIAQGNAKVFLDQESAVEIVTWGTDQWISYDDLPTFEMKIRYANSRCIGGVMVWAVDLDDITYTSTNELARALGMKPIAKGLKVGDHQLPLQDTGIHLVG
;
A
#
# COMPACT_ATOMS: atom_id res chain seq x y z
N MET A 1 -60.60 -35.93 26.92
CA MET A 1 -59.78 -36.78 27.83
C MET A 1 -58.38 -36.75 27.24
N VAL A 2 -57.30 -36.23 27.82
CA VAL A 2 -56.91 -35.79 29.18
C VAL A 2 -55.89 -34.63 28.99
N ALA A 3 -55.74 -33.82 30.03
CA ALA A 3 -54.98 -32.57 30.07
C ALA A 3 -53.45 -32.69 30.33
N SER A 4 -52.73 -31.63 29.91
CA SER A 4 -51.53 -30.99 30.55
C SER A 4 -50.10 -31.54 30.32
N PRO A 5 -49.03 -30.75 30.58
CA PRO A 5 -48.73 -29.40 30.06
C PRO A 5 -47.26 -29.25 29.54
N MET A 6 -46.96 -28.11 28.89
CA MET A 6 -45.60 -27.63 28.56
C MET A 6 -44.69 -27.45 29.79
N PRO A 7 -43.36 -27.52 29.59
CA PRO A 7 -42.43 -26.60 30.24
C PRO A 7 -41.67 -25.71 29.23
N ARG A 8 -41.44 -24.47 29.68
CA ARG A 8 -40.69 -23.41 29.01
C ARG A 8 -39.20 -23.75 28.90
N GLY A 9 -38.59 -23.36 27.78
CA GLY A 9 -37.13 -23.37 27.61
C GLY A 9 -36.72 -22.68 26.29
N GLY A 10 -36.84 -21.35 26.23
CA GLY A 10 -36.45 -20.56 25.07
C GLY A 10 -35.40 -19.53 25.45
N THR A 11 -34.12 -19.90 25.35
CA THR A 11 -32.99 -18.95 25.43
C THR A 11 -31.69 -19.52 24.88
N TRP A 12 -31.67 -20.16 23.69
CA TRP A 12 -30.41 -20.65 23.09
C TRP A 12 -30.35 -20.62 21.55
N ILE A 13 -30.99 -19.65 20.87
CA ILE A 13 -30.90 -19.53 19.39
C ILE A 13 -30.45 -18.13 18.90
N PHE A 14 -30.16 -17.17 19.79
CA PHE A 14 -29.71 -15.84 19.38
C PHE A 14 -28.18 -15.61 19.34
N LEU A 15 -27.36 -16.57 19.78
CA LEU A 15 -25.90 -16.38 19.83
C LEU A 15 -25.12 -16.94 18.62
N VAL A 16 -25.74 -17.80 17.79
CA VAL A 16 -25.03 -18.43 16.66
C VAL A 16 -25.13 -17.61 15.37
N LEU A 17 -26.14 -16.73 15.24
CA LEU A 17 -26.27 -15.86 14.06
C LEU A 17 -25.35 -14.62 14.09
N LEU A 18 -24.92 -14.15 15.27
CA LEU A 18 -24.00 -13.01 15.36
C LEU A 18 -22.54 -13.36 15.06
N LEU A 19 -22.12 -14.62 15.27
CA LEU A 19 -20.75 -15.06 15.00
C LEU A 19 -20.48 -15.32 13.51
N LEU A 20 -21.50 -15.67 12.73
CA LEU A 20 -21.36 -15.91 11.28
C LEU A 20 -21.35 -14.62 10.44
N VAL A 21 -21.96 -13.54 10.92
CA VAL A 21 -21.88 -12.22 10.25
C VAL A 21 -20.53 -11.55 10.49
N SER A 22 -19.91 -11.77 11.67
CA SER A 22 -18.58 -11.23 11.98
C SER A 22 -17.48 -11.81 11.06
N ALA A 23 -17.55 -13.10 10.75
CA ALA A 23 -16.54 -13.77 9.92
C ALA A 23 -16.53 -13.35 8.44
N CYS A 24 -17.65 -12.80 7.91
CA CYS A 24 -17.70 -12.25 6.55
C CYS A 24 -17.19 -10.79 6.48
N VAL A 25 -17.28 -10.04 7.58
CA VAL A 25 -16.72 -8.68 7.64
C VAL A 25 -15.20 -8.72 7.85
N ASP A 26 -14.69 -9.71 8.59
CA ASP A 26 -13.27 -9.88 8.88
C ASP A 26 -12.39 -10.22 7.65
N GLN A 27 -12.96 -10.65 6.53
CA GLN A 27 -12.21 -10.97 5.29
C GLN A 27 -12.15 -9.82 4.28
N ALA A 28 -12.99 -8.79 4.46
CA ALA A 28 -13.20 -7.73 3.48
C ALA A 28 -12.11 -6.66 3.55
N TRP A 29 -11.62 -6.33 4.74
CA TRP A 29 -10.44 -5.48 4.88
C TRP A 29 -9.28 -6.39 5.29
N GLY A 30 -8.03 -6.07 4.97
CA GLY A 30 -6.87 -6.75 5.56
C GLY A 30 -6.83 -6.57 7.09
N PHE A 31 -7.73 -7.25 7.81
CA PHE A 31 -7.94 -7.11 9.24
C PHE A 31 -6.80 -7.79 9.98
N VAL A 32 -5.93 -6.93 10.52
CA VAL A 32 -5.30 -7.18 11.81
C VAL A 32 -6.42 -7.08 12.84
N THR A 33 -6.94 -8.22 13.30
CA THR A 33 -7.52 -8.26 14.64
C THR A 33 -6.44 -7.84 15.62
N SER A 34 -6.80 -7.03 16.60
CA SER A 34 -5.92 -6.41 17.60
C SER A 34 -5.19 -7.39 18.54
N ASN A 35 -5.06 -8.68 18.18
CA ASN A 35 -4.44 -9.74 18.97
C ASN A 35 -3.37 -10.56 18.24
N GLY A 36 -3.02 -10.21 16.99
CA GLY A 36 -1.87 -10.78 16.29
C GLY A 36 -0.75 -9.74 16.18
N SER A 37 0.39 -9.97 16.81
CA SER A 37 1.60 -9.14 16.66
C SER A 37 2.19 -9.31 15.25
N ILE A 38 1.53 -8.78 14.23
CA ILE A 38 2.14 -8.56 12.91
C ILE A 38 2.67 -7.13 12.94
N SER A 39 3.98 -7.01 13.15
CA SER A 39 4.68 -5.73 13.11
C SER A 39 4.65 -5.19 11.67
N ARG A 40 3.67 -4.33 11.36
CA ARG A 40 3.80 -3.40 10.24
C ARG A 40 4.96 -2.47 10.60
N ARG A 41 6.11 -2.63 9.93
CA ARG A 41 7.23 -1.71 10.11
C ARG A 41 6.83 -0.38 9.48
N GLY A 42 7.01 0.72 10.23
CA GLY A 42 6.57 2.05 9.83
C GLY A 42 7.19 2.53 8.51
N TYR A 43 6.78 3.70 8.06
CA TYR A 43 7.32 4.29 6.85
C TYR A 43 8.73 4.86 7.05
N HIS A 44 9.65 4.47 6.17
CA HIS A 44 11.06 4.83 6.29
C HIS A 44 11.68 5.14 4.91
N HIS A 45 12.45 6.23 4.85
CA HIS A 45 13.26 6.66 3.68
C HIS A 45 14.76 6.47 3.85
N SER A 46 15.16 6.00 5.01
CA SER A 46 16.49 5.55 5.32
C SER A 46 16.36 4.27 6.14
N SER A 47 17.46 3.56 6.30
CA SER A 47 17.48 2.42 7.19
C SER A 47 17.02 2.82 8.60
N PRO A 48 16.07 2.10 9.20
CA PRO A 48 15.72 2.28 10.60
C PRO A 48 16.89 2.01 11.55
N ASN A 49 17.86 1.18 11.14
CA ASN A 49 19.04 0.83 11.92
C ASN A 49 19.94 2.04 12.21
N ALA A 50 19.94 3.05 11.33
CA ALA A 50 20.68 4.29 11.56
C ALA A 50 20.10 5.09 12.74
N GLN A 51 18.76 5.15 12.84
CA GLN A 51 18.08 5.81 13.94
C GLN A 51 18.25 5.05 15.25
N LEU A 52 18.25 3.70 15.19
CA LEU A 52 18.57 2.83 16.32
C LEU A 52 19.91 3.15 16.93
N MET A 53 20.96 3.10 16.10
CA MET A 53 22.31 3.29 16.56
C MET A 53 22.49 4.66 17.21
N SER A 54 21.86 5.69 16.63
CA SER A 54 21.87 7.03 17.22
C SER A 54 21.22 7.05 18.61
N ARG A 55 20.04 6.44 18.77
CA ARG A 55 19.32 6.40 20.05
C ARG A 55 20.06 5.59 21.11
N GLN A 56 20.54 4.42 20.72
CA GLN A 56 21.28 3.52 21.62
C GLN A 56 22.53 4.21 22.19
N ASN A 57 23.22 5.01 21.37
CA ASN A 57 24.39 5.76 21.80
C ASN A 57 24.03 7.07 22.56
N SER A 58 22.84 7.65 22.36
CA SER A 58 22.41 8.87 23.05
C SER A 58 21.76 8.63 24.41
N ASP A 59 21.11 7.48 24.61
CA ASP A 59 20.35 7.20 25.83
C ASP A 59 21.25 6.99 27.06
N GLY A 60 22.56 6.73 26.89
CA GLY A 60 23.57 6.83 27.95
C GLY A 60 23.38 5.91 29.16
N THR A 61 22.40 5.00 29.18
CA THR A 61 22.01 4.25 30.37
C THR A 61 22.78 2.96 30.59
N THR A 62 23.49 2.40 29.59
CA THR A 62 24.55 1.39 29.80
C THR A 62 25.43 1.29 28.55
N PRO A 63 26.75 1.52 28.62
CA PRO A 63 27.67 1.19 27.53
C PRO A 63 27.50 -0.28 27.11
N CYS A 64 27.74 -0.60 25.85
CA CYS A 64 27.67 -1.98 25.42
C CYS A 64 28.76 -2.81 26.13
N SER A 65 28.51 -4.10 26.34
CA SER A 65 29.42 -4.98 27.06
C SER A 65 29.29 -6.43 26.59
N THR A 66 30.06 -7.34 27.18
CA THR A 66 29.94 -8.78 26.92
C THR A 66 28.56 -9.34 27.30
N SER A 67 27.88 -8.75 28.28
CA SER A 67 26.53 -9.16 28.70
C SER A 67 25.40 -8.24 28.20
N ASN A 68 25.74 -7.11 27.59
CA ASN A 68 24.80 -6.14 27.03
C ASN A 68 25.16 -5.87 25.55
N PRO A 69 24.70 -6.71 24.61
CA PRO A 69 25.04 -6.58 23.19
C PRO A 69 24.42 -5.34 22.56
N CYS A 70 24.98 -4.91 21.43
CA CYS A 70 24.37 -3.85 20.63
C CYS A 70 23.10 -4.35 19.93
N GLU A 71 22.05 -3.53 19.87
CA GLU A 71 20.87 -3.86 19.05
C GLU A 71 21.22 -3.79 17.56
N VAL A 72 22.05 -2.79 17.20
CA VAL A 72 22.62 -2.62 15.87
C VAL A 72 24.13 -2.40 15.99
N GLY A 73 24.90 -3.10 15.17
CA GLY A 73 26.35 -2.98 15.15
C GLY A 73 27.08 -3.92 16.10
N CYS A 74 28.39 -3.73 16.16
CA CYS A 74 29.32 -4.42 17.02
C CYS A 74 29.55 -3.61 18.29
N CYS A 75 29.73 -4.31 19.40
CA CYS A 75 30.21 -3.70 20.63
C CYS A 75 31.74 -3.66 20.62
N GLY A 76 32.30 -2.47 20.39
CA GLY A 76 33.74 -2.27 20.27
C GLY A 76 34.15 -0.91 20.83
N ASN A 77 35.45 -0.76 21.11
CA ASN A 77 35.95 0.53 21.56
C ASN A 77 36.15 1.52 20.40
N GLY A 78 36.17 1.10 19.12
CA GLY A 78 36.19 2.02 17.98
C GLY A 78 37.36 3.00 17.95
N GLY A 79 38.47 2.70 18.63
CA GLY A 79 39.56 3.67 18.85
C GLY A 79 39.19 4.84 19.78
N ASN A 80 38.12 4.72 20.57
CA ASN A 80 37.68 5.71 21.53
C ASN A 80 38.80 6.00 22.55
N PRO A 81 39.23 7.27 22.71
CA PRO A 81 40.35 7.65 23.57
C PRO A 81 40.12 7.35 25.06
N ASN A 82 38.86 7.22 25.48
CA ASN A 82 38.49 6.85 26.85
C ASN A 82 38.37 5.33 27.04
N ASN A 83 38.67 4.54 26.01
CA ASN A 83 38.52 3.08 25.97
C ASN A 83 37.11 2.58 26.35
N ALA A 84 36.09 3.43 26.16
CA ALA A 84 34.70 3.07 26.40
C ALA A 84 34.16 2.26 25.22
N TYR A 85 33.48 1.16 25.53
CA TYR A 85 32.81 0.32 24.54
C TYR A 85 31.46 0.92 24.16
N ILE A 86 31.27 1.16 22.87
CA ILE A 86 30.04 1.71 22.30
C ILE A 86 29.62 0.90 21.08
N CYS A 87 28.41 1.16 20.59
CA CYS A 87 27.90 0.47 19.41
C CYS A 87 28.28 1.20 18.13
N GLY A 88 28.88 0.47 17.20
CA GLY A 88 29.31 0.99 15.90
C GLY A 88 29.44 -0.12 14.86
N THR A 89 29.86 0.25 13.66
CA THR A 89 30.00 -0.66 12.51
C THR A 89 31.37 -0.52 11.87
N GLY A 90 31.72 -1.46 10.98
CA GLY A 90 33.01 -1.42 10.28
C GLY A 90 34.16 -1.99 11.11
N GLY A 91 35.35 -2.02 10.52
CA GLY A 91 36.51 -2.69 11.10
C GLY A 91 36.96 -2.15 12.46
N ASP A 92 36.75 -0.86 12.71
CA ASP A 92 37.15 -0.23 13.98
C ASP A 92 36.34 -0.74 15.18
N PHE A 93 35.09 -1.17 14.94
CA PHE A 93 34.17 -1.67 15.96
C PHE A 93 34.02 -3.19 15.93
N CYS A 94 34.06 -3.78 14.74
CA CYS A 94 33.82 -5.21 14.49
C CYS A 94 35.12 -6.03 14.35
N GLY A 95 36.28 -5.37 14.38
CA GLY A 95 37.59 -6.01 14.29
C GLY A 95 38.07 -6.56 15.64
N SER A 96 39.38 -6.48 15.86
CA SER A 96 40.04 -7.08 17.05
C SER A 96 39.62 -6.47 18.39
N SER A 97 39.06 -5.26 18.39
CA SER A 97 38.55 -4.55 19.57
C SER A 97 37.11 -4.96 19.94
N CYS A 98 36.47 -5.81 19.14
CA CYS A 98 35.10 -6.21 19.37
C CYS A 98 34.97 -7.25 20.49
N ILE A 99 33.97 -7.07 21.35
CA ILE A 99 33.69 -7.97 22.48
C ILE A 99 32.30 -8.62 22.41
N ASN A 100 31.43 -8.16 21.51
CA ASN A 100 30.09 -8.73 21.28
C ASN A 100 29.54 -8.31 19.90
N ASN A 101 28.73 -9.16 19.26
CA ASN A 101 28.15 -8.96 17.92
C ASN A 101 29.17 -8.67 16.80
N CYS A 102 30.38 -9.24 16.90
CA CYS A 102 31.50 -8.93 16.02
C CYS A 102 31.30 -9.34 14.55
N ASP A 103 30.34 -10.23 14.31
CA ASP A 103 30.00 -10.72 12.99
C ASP A 103 29.01 -9.78 12.26
N TYR A 104 28.57 -8.70 12.93
CA TYR A 104 27.64 -7.74 12.34
C TYR A 104 28.25 -7.09 11.11
N LYS A 105 27.45 -7.01 10.05
CA LYS A 105 27.83 -6.37 8.79
C LYS A 105 27.01 -5.11 8.57
N ALA A 106 27.69 -4.01 8.28
CA ALA A 106 27.02 -2.79 7.87
C ALA A 106 26.26 -2.99 6.56
N GLU A 107 25.21 -2.21 6.32
CA GLU A 107 24.33 -2.39 5.16
C GLU A 107 25.05 -2.10 3.84
N CYS A 108 25.94 -1.11 3.87
CA CYS A 108 26.66 -0.64 2.71
C CYS A 108 28.12 -0.32 3.05
N ASN A 109 28.95 -0.25 2.01
CA ASN A 109 30.33 0.17 2.12
C ASN A 109 30.43 1.71 1.98
N PRO A 110 30.85 2.45 3.02
CA PRO A 110 31.09 3.90 2.92
C PRO A 110 32.34 4.24 2.09
N GLY A 111 33.11 3.23 1.71
CA GLY A 111 34.39 3.35 1.02
C GLY A 111 35.55 2.98 1.95
N GLY A 112 36.45 2.12 1.46
CA GLY A 112 37.66 1.73 2.19
C GLY A 112 37.43 0.69 3.29
N TRP A 113 36.24 0.13 3.44
CA TRP A 113 35.99 -1.00 4.35
C TRP A 113 36.14 -2.33 3.64
N ASP A 114 36.75 -3.30 4.31
CA ASP A 114 36.84 -4.68 3.83
C ASP A 114 35.46 -5.32 3.70
N ARG A 115 35.32 -6.20 2.69
CA ARG A 115 34.07 -6.91 2.38
C ARG A 115 33.52 -7.73 3.54
N GLN A 116 34.36 -8.14 4.49
CA GLN A 116 33.92 -8.89 5.66
C GLN A 116 33.01 -8.08 6.59
N TYR A 117 33.14 -6.75 6.61
CA TYR A 117 32.39 -5.85 7.50
C TYR A 117 31.12 -5.27 6.87
N VAL A 118 30.83 -5.59 5.61
CA VAL A 118 29.72 -5.00 4.86
C VAL A 118 28.87 -6.08 4.20
N ALA A 119 27.56 -5.88 4.19
CA ALA A 119 26.59 -6.78 3.56
C ALA A 119 26.52 -6.54 2.06
N LYS A 120 26.61 -5.28 1.62
CA LYS A 120 26.60 -4.88 0.21
C LYS A 120 27.64 -3.80 -0.04
N GLU A 121 28.20 -3.79 -1.24
CA GLU A 121 29.11 -2.70 -1.66
C GLU A 121 28.37 -1.39 -1.90
N LYS A 122 27.08 -1.47 -2.28
CA LYS A 122 26.23 -0.29 -2.55
C LYS A 122 24.85 -0.51 -1.96
N CYS A 123 24.22 0.60 -1.59
CA CYS A 123 22.83 0.58 -1.15
C CYS A 123 21.88 0.21 -2.30
N PRO A 124 20.79 -0.54 -2.00
CA PRO A 124 19.66 -0.70 -2.90
C PRO A 124 19.09 0.64 -3.37
N LEU A 125 18.40 0.62 -4.52
CA LEU A 125 17.75 1.79 -5.11
C LEU A 125 18.68 2.99 -5.36
N ASN A 126 20.00 2.78 -5.39
CA ASN A 126 21.01 3.84 -5.55
C ASN A 126 20.86 4.99 -4.54
N VAL A 127 20.40 4.68 -3.32
CA VAL A 127 20.47 5.62 -2.20
C VAL A 127 21.92 5.71 -1.67
N CYS A 128 22.20 6.66 -0.79
CA CYS A 128 23.56 6.93 -0.34
C CYS A 128 23.94 6.06 0.85
N CYS A 129 25.23 5.73 0.95
CA CYS A 129 25.80 5.10 2.12
C CYS A 129 26.33 6.17 3.08
N SER A 130 25.83 6.18 4.31
CA SER A 130 26.37 7.06 5.37
C SER A 130 27.78 6.61 5.77
N PRO A 131 28.59 7.50 6.40
CA PRO A 131 29.90 7.14 6.94
C PRO A 131 29.89 5.97 7.94
N PHE A 132 28.72 5.66 8.52
CA PHE A 132 28.50 4.57 9.46
C PHE A 132 27.94 3.29 8.79
N GLY A 133 27.94 3.22 7.46
CA GLY A 133 27.55 2.03 6.71
C GLY A 133 26.05 1.73 6.71
N PHE A 134 25.19 2.74 6.87
CA PHE A 134 23.73 2.64 6.70
C PHE A 134 23.25 3.31 5.41
N CYS A 135 22.16 2.81 4.84
CA CYS A 135 21.57 3.34 3.61
C CYS A 135 20.49 4.40 3.85
N GLY A 136 20.45 5.45 3.03
CA GLY A 136 19.38 6.45 3.09
C GLY A 136 19.48 7.57 2.06
N THR A 137 18.42 8.38 1.98
CA THR A 137 18.30 9.49 1.01
C THR A 137 18.46 10.88 1.63
N THR A 138 18.44 11.01 2.96
CA THR A 138 18.49 12.32 3.61
C THR A 138 19.89 12.93 3.55
N ARG A 139 20.00 14.23 3.87
CA ARG A 139 21.29 14.94 3.88
C ARG A 139 22.36 14.26 4.73
N GLY A 140 21.99 13.59 5.82
CA GLY A 140 22.93 12.84 6.65
C GLY A 140 23.59 11.64 5.96
N PHE A 141 23.00 11.16 4.86
CA PHE A 141 23.51 10.05 4.05
C PHE A 141 24.12 10.56 2.74
N CYS A 142 23.45 11.49 2.07
CA CYS A 142 23.81 11.94 0.73
C CYS A 142 24.64 13.24 0.69
N GLY A 143 24.84 13.93 1.82
CA GLY A 143 25.39 15.28 1.82
C GLY A 143 24.56 16.20 0.93
N ASP A 144 25.23 16.98 0.08
CA ASP A 144 24.58 17.90 -0.86
C ASP A 144 24.30 17.29 -2.25
N ALA A 145 24.53 15.97 -2.42
CA ALA A 145 24.31 15.29 -3.69
C ALA A 145 22.83 15.36 -4.11
N GLN A 146 22.58 15.90 -5.31
CA GLN A 146 21.25 16.02 -5.90
C GLN A 146 20.99 14.92 -6.92
N VAL A 147 19.79 14.36 -6.91
CA VAL A 147 19.31 13.45 -7.96
C VAL A 147 18.63 14.29 -9.03
N PRO A 148 18.95 14.12 -10.33
CA PRO A 148 18.19 14.75 -11.39
C PRO A 148 16.71 14.35 -11.33
N GLN A 149 15.84 15.34 -11.09
CA GLN A 149 14.40 15.11 -11.05
C GLN A 149 13.77 15.56 -12.38
N PRO A 150 12.80 14.80 -12.93
CA PRO A 150 12.02 15.25 -14.07
C PRO A 150 11.37 16.61 -13.81
N SER A 151 11.22 17.39 -14.87
CA SER A 151 10.67 18.74 -14.80
C SER A 151 9.70 19.00 -15.93
N CYS A 152 8.47 19.28 -15.57
CA CYS A 152 7.37 19.69 -16.45
C CYS A 152 6.67 20.91 -15.83
N GLY A 153 5.78 21.56 -16.58
CA GLY A 153 4.93 22.60 -16.02
C GLY A 153 3.99 22.05 -14.95
N ALA A 154 3.76 22.80 -13.88
CA ALA A 154 2.79 22.46 -12.82
C ALA A 154 1.36 22.20 -13.35
N ASN A 155 1.03 22.77 -14.51
CA ASN A 155 -0.25 22.61 -15.21
C ASN A 155 -0.10 21.83 -16.54
N SER A 156 0.95 21.03 -16.68
CA SER A 156 1.23 20.23 -17.89
C SER A 156 0.08 19.28 -18.25
N GLY A 157 -0.67 18.83 -17.24
CA GLY A 157 -1.76 17.88 -17.39
C GLY A 157 -1.28 16.47 -17.74
N THR A 158 -0.01 16.13 -17.49
CA THR A 158 0.56 14.79 -17.70
C THR A 158 -0.20 13.74 -16.89
N THR A 159 -0.64 14.11 -15.68
CA THR A 159 -1.46 13.28 -14.78
C THR A 159 -2.81 12.87 -15.37
N ARG A 160 -3.29 13.52 -16.43
CA ARG A 160 -4.56 13.15 -17.09
C ARG A 160 -4.43 11.94 -18.01
N LYS A 161 -3.21 11.52 -18.36
CA LYS A 161 -3.01 10.42 -19.31
C LYS A 161 -3.62 9.11 -18.79
N ARG A 162 -3.54 8.85 -17.49
CA ARG A 162 -4.20 7.71 -16.83
C ARG A 162 -4.94 8.18 -15.58
N ARG A 163 -6.20 7.76 -15.45
CA ARG A 163 -7.06 8.01 -14.28
C ARG A 163 -7.63 6.67 -13.89
N ILE A 164 -7.04 6.04 -12.87
CA ILE A 164 -7.26 4.63 -12.53
C ILE A 164 -8.10 4.56 -11.25
N ALA A 165 -9.20 3.81 -11.29
CA ALA A 165 -9.97 3.50 -10.09
C ALA A 165 -9.65 2.08 -9.63
N TYR A 166 -9.22 1.91 -8.37
CA TYR A 166 -9.40 0.61 -7.71
C TYR A 166 -10.85 0.51 -7.22
N TYR A 167 -11.47 -0.64 -7.43
CA TYR A 167 -12.77 -1.00 -6.87
C TYR A 167 -12.60 -2.20 -5.96
N GLU A 168 -12.91 -2.03 -4.69
CA GLU A 168 -12.90 -3.09 -3.68
C GLU A 168 -14.05 -4.08 -3.94
N GLY A 169 -13.75 -5.29 -4.38
CA GLY A 169 -14.73 -6.30 -4.77
C GLY A 169 -15.62 -6.77 -3.62
N TRP A 170 -15.10 -6.70 -2.39
CA TRP A 170 -15.84 -6.96 -1.16
C TRP A 170 -16.71 -5.79 -0.70
N SER A 171 -16.58 -4.58 -1.29
CA SER A 171 -17.36 -3.39 -0.89
C SER A 171 -18.87 -3.62 -1.01
N THR A 172 -19.29 -4.56 -1.86
CA THR A 172 -20.68 -5.00 -2.00
C THR A 172 -21.31 -5.56 -0.72
N GLY A 173 -20.50 -5.94 0.27
CA GLY A 173 -20.95 -6.37 1.59
C GLY A 173 -21.18 -5.25 2.61
N ARG A 174 -20.88 -3.97 2.29
CA ARG A 174 -21.07 -2.86 3.24
C ARG A 174 -22.55 -2.58 3.52
N SER A 175 -22.85 -2.22 4.77
CA SER A 175 -24.20 -1.91 5.24
C SER A 175 -24.71 -0.52 4.80
N CYS A 176 -23.81 0.41 4.51
CA CYS A 176 -24.09 1.75 4.02
C CYS A 176 -22.94 2.30 3.16
N ASP A 177 -23.13 3.47 2.56
CA ASP A 177 -22.21 4.09 1.59
C ASP A 177 -21.80 3.10 0.47
N LEU A 178 -22.74 2.28 0.04
CA LEU A 178 -22.52 1.27 -0.99
C LEU A 178 -22.49 1.92 -2.37
N MET A 179 -21.35 1.80 -3.06
CA MET A 179 -21.23 2.02 -4.50
C MET A 179 -21.23 0.68 -5.22
N LEU A 180 -22.31 0.38 -5.94
CA LEU A 180 -22.39 -0.80 -6.80
C LEU A 180 -21.45 -0.65 -8.01
N PRO A 181 -21.00 -1.76 -8.62
CA PRO A 181 -20.19 -1.72 -9.85
C PRO A 181 -20.78 -0.83 -10.95
N THR A 182 -22.11 -0.85 -11.11
CA THR A 182 -22.85 -0.06 -12.11
C THR A 182 -22.91 1.43 -11.80
N GLN A 183 -22.48 1.84 -10.61
CA GLN A 183 -22.48 3.22 -10.15
C GLN A 183 -21.10 3.88 -10.25
N ILE A 184 -20.05 3.16 -10.66
CA ILE A 184 -18.75 3.78 -10.95
C ILE A 184 -18.94 4.83 -12.06
N PRO A 185 -18.42 6.06 -11.90
CA PRO A 185 -18.74 7.15 -12.81
C PRO A 185 -18.09 6.96 -14.20
N ILE A 186 -18.96 6.83 -15.19
CA ILE A 186 -18.61 6.62 -16.60
C ILE A 186 -18.00 7.89 -17.23
N GLY A 187 -16.98 7.72 -18.08
CA GLY A 187 -16.34 8.79 -18.85
C GLY A 187 -15.28 9.59 -18.10
N PHE A 188 -15.05 9.30 -16.81
CA PHE A 188 -13.95 9.89 -16.06
C PHE A 188 -12.74 8.95 -15.98
N TYR A 189 -12.88 7.78 -15.37
CA TYR A 189 -11.77 6.83 -15.25
C TYR A 189 -11.40 6.22 -16.61
N THR A 190 -10.10 6.18 -16.91
CA THR A 190 -9.59 5.48 -18.11
C THR A 190 -9.41 3.99 -17.86
N HIS A 191 -9.13 3.61 -16.61
CA HIS A 191 -8.98 2.22 -16.20
C HIS A 191 -9.71 1.97 -14.88
N ILE A 192 -10.25 0.76 -14.71
CA ILE A 192 -10.72 0.26 -13.42
C ILE A 192 -9.99 -1.04 -13.10
N ASN A 193 -9.31 -1.09 -11.95
CA ASN A 193 -8.71 -2.28 -11.38
C ASN A 193 -9.73 -2.91 -10.41
N VAL A 194 -10.18 -4.13 -10.73
CA VAL A 194 -11.05 -4.91 -9.85
C VAL A 194 -10.18 -5.61 -8.82
N ALA A 195 -10.25 -5.17 -7.56
CA ALA A 195 -9.45 -5.67 -6.45
C ALA A 195 -10.28 -6.63 -5.58
N PHE A 196 -9.92 -7.88 -5.34
CA PHE A 196 -8.84 -8.62 -5.97
C PHE A 196 -9.35 -9.97 -6.47
N ALA A 197 -8.57 -10.60 -7.36
CA ALA A 197 -8.56 -12.04 -7.51
C ALA A 197 -7.41 -12.65 -6.70
N SER A 198 -7.50 -13.96 -6.47
CA SER A 198 -6.54 -14.76 -5.72
C SER A 198 -5.71 -15.66 -6.64
N ILE A 199 -4.67 -16.27 -6.08
CA ILE A 199 -3.89 -17.35 -6.70
C ILE A 199 -3.97 -18.55 -5.78
N ASN A 200 -4.42 -19.67 -6.33
CA ASN A 200 -4.48 -20.92 -5.59
C ASN A 200 -3.06 -21.35 -5.17
N PRO A 201 -2.78 -21.53 -3.86
CA PRO A 201 -1.42 -21.78 -3.37
C PRO A 201 -0.83 -23.12 -3.81
N ASN A 202 -1.66 -24.08 -4.22
CA ASN A 202 -1.21 -25.42 -4.61
C ASN A 202 -1.05 -25.55 -6.13
N THR A 203 -1.92 -24.90 -6.90
CA THR A 203 -1.94 -25.05 -8.37
C THR A 203 -1.36 -23.85 -9.11
N PHE A 204 -1.21 -22.70 -8.43
CA PHE A 204 -0.79 -21.43 -9.01
C PHE A 204 -1.73 -20.88 -10.10
N ARG A 205 -2.97 -21.38 -10.14
CA ARG A 205 -4.01 -20.85 -11.01
C ARG A 205 -4.67 -19.63 -10.38
N VAL A 206 -5.03 -18.66 -11.21
CA VAL A 206 -5.88 -17.53 -10.80
C VAL A 206 -7.29 -18.03 -10.50
N GLU A 207 -7.83 -17.60 -9.36
CA GLU A 207 -9.18 -17.90 -8.91
C GLU A 207 -9.86 -16.63 -8.34
N PRO A 208 -11.20 -16.57 -8.30
CA PRO A 208 -11.88 -15.50 -7.57
C PRO A 208 -11.41 -15.45 -6.11
N MET A 209 -11.31 -14.25 -5.54
CA MET A 209 -11.03 -14.10 -4.12
C MET A 209 -12.25 -14.52 -3.30
N ASP A 210 -12.02 -15.23 -2.19
CA ASP A 210 -13.08 -15.57 -1.24
C ASP A 210 -13.79 -14.30 -0.75
N GLY A 211 -15.12 -14.36 -0.64
CA GLY A 211 -15.94 -13.21 -0.24
C GLY A 211 -16.21 -12.19 -1.34
N VAL A 212 -15.60 -12.30 -2.53
CA VAL A 212 -15.86 -11.43 -3.68
C VAL A 212 -16.84 -12.11 -4.65
N PRO A 213 -18.06 -11.57 -4.87
CA PRO A 213 -18.99 -12.17 -5.82
C PRO A 213 -18.47 -12.10 -7.26
N ASN A 214 -18.48 -13.23 -7.98
CA ASN A 214 -18.05 -13.30 -9.40
C ASN A 214 -18.75 -12.26 -10.31
N GLN A 215 -19.97 -11.85 -9.94
CA GLN A 215 -20.75 -10.86 -10.68
C GLN A 215 -20.10 -9.46 -10.67
N VAL A 216 -19.29 -9.12 -9.66
CA VAL A 216 -18.62 -7.81 -9.57
C VAL A 216 -17.75 -7.59 -10.80
N THR A 217 -16.82 -8.52 -11.09
CA THR A 217 -15.93 -8.43 -12.25
C THR A 217 -16.71 -8.34 -13.55
N GLN A 218 -17.79 -9.13 -13.71
CA GLN A 218 -18.66 -9.06 -14.90
C GLN A 218 -19.35 -7.71 -15.05
N GLN A 219 -19.89 -7.16 -13.96
CA GLN A 219 -20.62 -5.90 -13.98
C GLN A 219 -19.68 -4.73 -14.30
N ILE A 220 -18.47 -4.71 -13.74
CA ILE A 220 -17.46 -3.69 -14.07
C ILE A 220 -17.03 -3.83 -15.54
N ALA A 221 -16.75 -5.04 -16.02
CA ALA A 221 -16.39 -5.26 -17.43
C ALA A 221 -17.48 -4.79 -18.40
N ARG A 222 -18.77 -4.90 -18.02
CA ARG A 222 -19.92 -4.43 -18.81
C ARG A 222 -20.03 -2.91 -18.89
N LEU A 223 -19.39 -2.14 -18.01
CA LEU A 223 -19.34 -0.67 -18.11
C LEU A 223 -18.75 -0.22 -19.45
N LYS A 224 -17.91 -1.05 -20.08
CA LYS A 224 -17.35 -0.79 -21.41
C LYS A 224 -18.38 -0.68 -22.53
N SER A 225 -19.59 -1.21 -22.33
CA SER A 225 -20.70 -0.99 -23.27
C SER A 225 -21.19 0.46 -23.27
N ALA A 226 -21.05 1.17 -22.13
CA ALA A 226 -21.37 2.58 -22.01
C ALA A 226 -20.15 3.48 -22.29
N ASP A 227 -18.93 3.01 -22.00
CA ASP A 227 -17.67 3.68 -22.33
C ASP A 227 -16.70 2.72 -23.04
N PRO A 228 -16.73 2.67 -24.39
CA PRO A 228 -15.87 1.78 -25.16
C PRO A 228 -14.36 2.05 -25.03
N GLN A 229 -13.95 3.19 -24.43
CA GLN A 229 -12.54 3.51 -24.21
C GLN A 229 -12.04 3.03 -22.84
N LEU A 230 -12.95 2.74 -21.90
CA LEU A 230 -12.63 2.21 -20.59
C LEU A 230 -11.89 0.87 -20.72
N ARG A 231 -10.82 0.74 -19.95
CA ARG A 231 -10.08 -0.52 -19.78
C ARG A 231 -10.38 -1.10 -18.40
N VAL A 232 -10.62 -2.41 -18.32
CA VAL A 232 -10.91 -3.08 -17.05
C VAL A 232 -9.84 -4.12 -16.77
N PHE A 233 -9.24 -4.03 -15.58
CA PHE A 233 -8.11 -4.84 -15.15
C PHE A 233 -8.54 -5.76 -14.02
N LEU A 234 -7.93 -6.94 -13.96
CA LEU A 234 -7.92 -7.75 -12.75
C LEU A 234 -6.71 -7.37 -11.92
N SER A 235 -6.89 -6.93 -10.67
CA SER A 235 -5.78 -6.83 -9.73
C SER A 235 -5.70 -8.12 -8.90
N ILE A 236 -4.49 -8.64 -8.71
CA ILE A 236 -4.23 -9.92 -8.03
C ILE A 236 -3.31 -9.68 -6.84
N GLY A 237 -3.71 -10.18 -5.68
CA GLY A 237 -2.94 -10.06 -4.45
C GLY A 237 -3.59 -9.13 -3.43
N GLY A 238 -2.88 -8.05 -3.10
CA GLY A 238 -3.24 -7.11 -2.04
C GLY A 238 -2.80 -7.57 -0.65
N TRP A 239 -2.93 -6.68 0.33
CA TRP A 239 -2.37 -6.87 1.66
C TRP A 239 -2.74 -8.20 2.32
N SER A 240 -4.01 -8.61 2.33
CA SER A 240 -4.40 -9.85 3.02
C SER A 240 -3.85 -11.11 2.37
N PHE A 241 -3.46 -11.06 1.09
CA PHE A 241 -2.93 -12.22 0.38
C PHE A 241 -1.58 -12.70 0.97
N ASN A 242 -0.78 -11.79 1.51
CA ASN A 242 0.51 -12.09 2.14
C ASN A 242 0.45 -12.16 3.69
N ASP A 243 -0.73 -12.08 4.30
CA ASP A 243 -0.89 -12.32 5.73
C ASP A 243 -0.57 -13.78 6.11
N PRO A 244 -0.24 -14.07 7.39
CA PRO A 244 -0.02 -15.44 7.85
C PRO A 244 -1.17 -16.37 7.46
N GLY A 245 -0.89 -17.33 6.59
CA GLY A 245 -1.90 -18.23 6.04
C GLY A 245 -1.41 -18.97 4.79
N PRO A 246 -2.30 -19.73 4.13
CA PRO A 246 -1.95 -20.59 2.99
C PRO A 246 -1.35 -19.85 1.79
N THR A 247 -1.75 -18.59 1.58
CA THR A 247 -1.35 -17.78 0.42
C THR A 247 -0.05 -16.98 0.63
N ARG A 248 0.45 -16.91 1.88
CA ARG A 248 1.58 -16.05 2.28
C ARG A 248 2.80 -16.17 1.37
N LEU A 249 3.14 -17.39 0.98
CA LEU A 249 4.35 -17.71 0.20
C LEU A 249 4.06 -17.82 -1.30
N THR A 250 2.81 -17.71 -1.73
CA THR A 250 2.38 -18.08 -3.08
C THR A 250 3.04 -17.24 -4.15
N PHE A 251 3.17 -15.92 -3.96
CA PHE A 251 3.89 -15.08 -4.93
C PHE A 251 5.38 -15.45 -5.06
N SER A 252 6.07 -15.68 -3.95
CA SER A 252 7.50 -16.04 -3.96
C SER A 252 7.71 -17.40 -4.65
N GLN A 253 6.90 -18.40 -4.32
CA GLN A 253 6.96 -19.73 -4.92
C GLN A 253 6.60 -19.70 -6.42
N LEU A 254 5.56 -18.94 -6.78
CA LEU A 254 5.17 -18.69 -8.16
C LEU A 254 6.33 -18.07 -8.94
N ALA A 255 6.85 -16.94 -8.47
CA ALA A 255 7.91 -16.21 -9.15
C ALA A 255 9.17 -17.07 -9.31
N GLY A 256 9.50 -17.92 -8.34
CA GLY A 256 10.65 -18.81 -8.36
C GLY A 256 10.52 -20.06 -9.25
N SER A 257 9.32 -20.41 -9.72
CA SER A 257 9.08 -21.69 -10.41
C SER A 257 8.60 -21.50 -11.85
N SER A 258 9.37 -22.02 -12.82
CA SER A 258 8.99 -21.90 -14.25
C SER A 258 7.65 -22.55 -14.58
N SER A 259 7.34 -23.70 -14.00
CA SER A 259 6.05 -24.37 -14.23
C SER A 259 4.89 -23.60 -13.61
N ALA A 260 5.08 -23.06 -12.40
CA ALA A 260 4.07 -22.24 -11.73
C ALA A 260 3.77 -20.96 -12.53
N ARG A 261 4.81 -20.29 -13.05
CA ARG A 261 4.65 -19.11 -13.93
C ARG A 261 3.89 -19.42 -15.21
N GLU A 262 4.10 -20.59 -15.82
CA GLU A 262 3.34 -21.00 -17.01
C GLU A 262 1.88 -21.28 -16.67
N THR A 263 1.61 -22.03 -15.59
CA THR A 263 0.24 -22.31 -15.13
C THR A 263 -0.51 -21.03 -14.79
N PHE A 264 0.14 -20.10 -14.10
CA PHE A 264 -0.43 -18.78 -13.82
C PHE A 264 -0.77 -18.05 -15.12
N ALA A 265 0.20 -17.95 -16.05
CA ALA A 265 0.00 -17.24 -17.32
C ALA A 265 -1.17 -17.83 -18.14
N ASP A 266 -1.31 -19.15 -18.19
CA ASP A 266 -2.44 -19.82 -18.84
C ASP A 266 -3.78 -19.44 -18.18
N SER A 267 -3.82 -19.49 -16.85
CA SER A 267 -5.04 -19.24 -16.09
C SER A 267 -5.47 -17.76 -16.14
N ILE A 268 -4.55 -16.80 -16.01
CA ILE A 268 -4.87 -15.38 -16.06
C ILE A 268 -5.33 -14.95 -17.45
N ILE A 269 -4.70 -15.46 -18.52
CA ILE A 269 -5.15 -15.19 -19.89
C ILE A 269 -6.58 -15.73 -20.08
N SER A 270 -6.85 -16.95 -19.63
CA SER A 270 -8.19 -17.55 -19.69
C SER A 270 -9.23 -16.73 -18.92
N PHE A 271 -8.88 -16.29 -17.72
CA PHE A 271 -9.73 -15.45 -16.88
C PHE A 271 -10.05 -14.11 -17.56
N MET A 272 -9.03 -13.44 -18.10
CA MET A 272 -9.22 -12.17 -18.81
C MET A 272 -10.06 -12.33 -20.07
N TYR A 273 -9.93 -13.42 -20.82
CA TYR A 273 -10.81 -13.71 -21.94
C TYR A 273 -12.26 -13.92 -21.49
N TYR A 274 -12.47 -14.72 -20.44
CA TYR A 274 -13.81 -15.04 -19.93
C TYR A 274 -14.58 -13.79 -19.47
N TYR A 275 -13.94 -12.91 -18.70
CA TYR A 275 -14.56 -11.66 -18.23
C TYR A 275 -14.42 -10.48 -19.20
N ASN A 276 -13.82 -10.70 -20.39
CA ASN A 276 -13.51 -9.66 -21.36
C ASN A 276 -12.66 -8.50 -20.79
N LEU A 277 -11.64 -8.80 -19.99
CA LEU A 277 -10.75 -7.80 -19.37
C LEU A 277 -9.66 -7.31 -20.34
N ASP A 278 -9.01 -6.20 -20.03
CA ASP A 278 -8.01 -5.53 -20.87
C ASP A 278 -6.58 -5.61 -20.32
N GLY A 279 -6.41 -6.00 -19.06
CA GLY A 279 -5.09 -6.12 -18.46
C GLY A 279 -5.13 -6.76 -17.08
N VAL A 280 -3.93 -6.91 -16.53
CA VAL A 280 -3.70 -7.43 -15.18
C VAL A 280 -2.75 -6.51 -14.41
N ASP A 281 -3.06 -6.32 -13.13
CA ASP A 281 -2.25 -5.64 -12.14
C ASP A 281 -1.77 -6.65 -11.09
N ILE A 282 -0.48 -6.69 -10.82
CA ILE A 282 0.11 -7.57 -9.80
C ILE A 282 0.45 -6.75 -8.57
N ASP A 283 -0.25 -7.04 -7.48
CA ASP A 283 -0.10 -6.36 -6.19
C ASP A 283 0.49 -7.33 -5.15
N TRP A 284 1.79 -7.60 -5.30
CA TRP A 284 2.54 -8.46 -4.37
C TRP A 284 3.11 -7.61 -3.24
N GLU A 285 2.65 -7.87 -2.01
CA GLU A 285 3.01 -7.10 -0.82
C GLU A 285 3.79 -7.91 0.24
N TYR A 286 5.13 -8.03 0.20
CA TYR A 286 6.06 -7.52 -0.81
C TYR A 286 7.17 -8.55 -1.11
N PRO A 287 7.75 -8.57 -2.33
CA PRO A 287 8.89 -9.42 -2.64
C PRO A 287 10.04 -9.17 -1.66
N GLY A 288 10.75 -10.22 -1.27
CA GLY A 288 11.94 -10.11 -0.42
C GLY A 288 11.73 -9.67 1.03
N ALA A 289 10.52 -9.25 1.42
CA ALA A 289 10.18 -8.82 2.77
C ALA A 289 9.82 -10.04 3.65
N ASP A 290 10.64 -10.31 4.66
CA ASP A 290 10.52 -11.48 5.54
C ASP A 290 9.20 -11.52 6.33
N ASP A 291 8.78 -10.35 6.82
CA ASP A 291 7.51 -10.12 7.52
C ASP A 291 6.28 -10.41 6.65
N ARG A 292 6.47 -10.52 5.33
CA ARG A 292 5.45 -10.80 4.32
C ARG A 292 5.64 -12.11 3.56
N GLY A 293 6.60 -12.94 4.00
CA GLY A 293 6.87 -14.24 3.38
C GLY A 293 7.76 -14.20 2.13
N GLY A 294 8.40 -13.06 1.86
CA GLY A 294 9.37 -12.91 0.79
C GLY A 294 10.75 -13.46 1.16
N VAL A 295 11.57 -13.73 0.14
CA VAL A 295 12.96 -14.18 0.24
C VAL A 295 13.88 -13.37 -0.69
N PRO A 296 15.20 -13.29 -0.43
CA PRO A 296 16.11 -12.48 -1.25
C PRO A 296 16.08 -12.80 -2.76
N ALA A 297 15.78 -14.05 -3.13
CA ALA A 297 15.68 -14.48 -4.53
C ALA A 297 14.52 -13.80 -5.29
N ASP A 298 13.52 -13.27 -4.58
CA ASP A 298 12.36 -12.61 -5.17
C ASP A 298 12.74 -11.41 -6.04
N TYR A 299 13.83 -10.70 -5.69
CA TYR A 299 14.34 -9.56 -6.46
C TYR A 299 14.55 -9.89 -7.94
N VAL A 300 15.12 -11.07 -8.23
CA VAL A 300 15.38 -11.54 -9.61
C VAL A 300 14.19 -12.34 -10.15
N ASN A 301 13.55 -13.12 -9.29
CA ASN A 301 12.43 -13.97 -9.69
C ASN A 301 11.22 -13.16 -10.15
N PHE A 302 10.95 -12.01 -9.52
CA PHE A 302 9.83 -11.16 -9.92
C PHE A 302 10.03 -10.57 -11.32
N VAL A 303 11.24 -10.10 -11.64
CA VAL A 303 11.60 -9.66 -13.01
C VAL A 303 11.41 -10.80 -14.00
N THR A 304 11.93 -11.99 -13.67
CA THR A 304 11.83 -13.18 -14.53
C THR A 304 10.36 -13.52 -14.80
N TRP A 305 9.51 -13.41 -13.79
CA TRP A 305 8.08 -13.63 -13.93
C TRP A 305 7.40 -12.57 -14.79
N MET A 306 7.66 -11.28 -14.58
CA MET A 306 7.06 -10.22 -15.41
C MET A 306 7.48 -10.29 -16.88
N VAL A 307 8.74 -10.64 -17.16
CA VAL A 307 9.22 -10.86 -18.54
C VAL A 307 8.48 -12.03 -19.19
N GLN A 308 8.34 -13.15 -18.49
CA GLN A 308 7.60 -14.30 -18.99
C GLN A 308 6.12 -13.96 -19.22
N LEU A 309 5.47 -13.34 -18.24
CA LEU A 309 4.07 -12.96 -18.32
C LEU A 309 3.82 -12.00 -19.50
N ARG A 310 4.64 -10.95 -19.66
CA ARG A 310 4.55 -10.05 -20.83
C ARG A 310 4.66 -10.82 -22.15
N SER A 311 5.60 -11.74 -22.26
CA SER A 311 5.77 -12.58 -23.45
C SER A 311 4.56 -13.46 -23.73
N ARG A 312 3.92 -14.01 -22.70
CA ARG A 312 2.68 -14.81 -22.81
C ARG A 312 1.49 -13.94 -23.23
N LEU A 313 1.33 -12.76 -22.63
CA LEU A 313 0.28 -11.79 -22.98
C LEU A 313 0.39 -11.35 -24.44
N ASN A 314 1.58 -11.00 -24.92
CA ASN A 314 1.80 -10.59 -26.31
C ASN A 314 1.45 -11.69 -27.33
N ARG A 315 1.60 -12.97 -26.95
CA ARG A 315 1.29 -14.13 -27.80
C ARG A 315 -0.17 -14.60 -27.69
N SER A 316 -0.96 -13.98 -26.83
CA SER A 316 -2.34 -14.43 -26.54
C SER A 316 -3.36 -14.10 -27.65
N GLY A 317 -2.98 -13.30 -28.65
CA GLY A 317 -3.88 -12.86 -29.74
C GLY A 317 -4.68 -11.59 -29.44
N ARG A 318 -4.64 -11.09 -28.20
CA ARG A 318 -5.20 -9.79 -27.78
C ARG A 318 -4.12 -8.95 -27.12
N LYS A 319 -4.15 -7.64 -27.34
CA LYS A 319 -3.28 -6.72 -26.60
C LYS A 319 -3.80 -6.59 -25.17
N PHE A 320 -3.10 -7.20 -24.23
CA PHE A 320 -3.30 -7.00 -22.80
C PHE A 320 -2.24 -6.08 -22.22
N GLU A 321 -2.65 -5.24 -21.29
CA GLU A 321 -1.76 -4.41 -20.50
C GLU A 321 -1.33 -5.15 -19.22
N LEU A 322 -0.13 -4.86 -18.74
CA LEU A 322 0.45 -5.45 -17.53
C LEU A 322 1.07 -4.35 -16.67
N THR A 323 0.68 -4.35 -15.40
CA THR A 323 1.08 -3.37 -14.39
C THR A 323 1.44 -4.06 -13.10
N ILE A 324 2.14 -3.34 -12.23
CA ILE A 324 2.35 -3.76 -10.84
C ILE A 324 2.01 -2.59 -9.92
N THR A 325 1.71 -2.93 -8.67
CA THR A 325 1.54 -1.98 -7.59
C THR A 325 2.71 -2.09 -6.61
N VAL A 326 3.26 -0.94 -6.20
CA VAL A 326 4.50 -0.86 -5.41
C VAL A 326 4.35 0.05 -4.19
N PRO A 327 5.08 -0.23 -3.09
CA PRO A 327 5.03 0.57 -1.87
C PRO A 327 5.76 1.90 -2.04
N SER A 328 5.46 2.83 -1.13
CA SER A 328 6.14 4.15 -1.08
C SER A 328 7.41 4.17 -0.23
N SER A 329 7.57 3.23 0.71
CA SER A 329 8.70 3.22 1.64
C SER A 329 9.96 2.64 0.99
N TYR A 330 11.13 3.19 1.34
CA TYR A 330 12.41 2.58 0.97
C TYR A 330 12.53 1.15 1.51
N TRP A 331 12.01 0.92 2.72
CA TRP A 331 12.10 -0.37 3.41
C TRP A 331 11.55 -1.54 2.59
N TYR A 332 10.40 -1.37 1.94
CA TYR A 332 9.84 -2.43 1.08
C TYR A 332 10.29 -2.27 -0.38
N LEU A 333 10.40 -1.04 -0.90
CA LEU A 333 10.74 -0.81 -2.31
C LEU A 333 12.15 -1.29 -2.67
N GLN A 334 13.07 -1.40 -1.69
CA GLN A 334 14.44 -1.89 -1.91
C GLN A 334 14.53 -3.31 -2.48
N HIS A 335 13.43 -4.07 -2.43
CA HIS A 335 13.34 -5.43 -2.94
C HIS A 335 12.83 -5.51 -4.39
N PHE A 336 12.59 -4.37 -5.04
CA PHE A 336 12.12 -4.29 -6.42
C PHE A 336 13.26 -3.87 -7.35
N ASP A 337 13.57 -4.71 -8.35
CA ASP A 337 14.40 -4.29 -9.49
C ASP A 337 13.57 -3.39 -10.42
N LEU A 338 13.49 -2.11 -10.09
CA LEU A 338 12.61 -1.16 -10.79
C LEU A 338 12.90 -1.10 -12.30
N GLN A 339 14.18 -1.12 -12.71
CA GLN A 339 14.54 -1.07 -14.13
C GLN A 339 14.26 -2.39 -14.84
N GLY A 340 14.51 -3.53 -14.20
CA GLY A 340 14.18 -4.84 -14.74
C GLY A 340 12.68 -5.01 -14.94
N LEU A 341 11.89 -4.59 -13.94
CA LEU A 341 10.42 -4.64 -13.97
C LEU A 341 9.85 -3.69 -15.03
N ALA A 342 10.23 -2.41 -15.03
CA ALA A 342 9.64 -1.37 -15.89
C ALA A 342 9.66 -1.69 -17.39
N ARG A 343 10.63 -2.49 -17.86
CA ARG A 343 10.73 -2.93 -19.27
C ARG A 343 9.58 -3.84 -19.71
N SER A 344 8.95 -4.54 -18.77
CA SER A 344 7.85 -5.46 -19.03
C SER A 344 6.48 -4.85 -18.76
N LEU A 345 6.42 -3.62 -18.22
CA LEU A 345 5.20 -3.02 -17.71
C LEU A 345 4.74 -1.86 -18.58
N ASP A 346 3.43 -1.67 -18.67
CA ASP A 346 2.85 -0.49 -19.32
C ASP A 346 2.98 0.75 -18.40
N TRP A 347 2.85 0.55 -17.08
CA TRP A 347 3.15 1.53 -16.03
C TRP A 347 3.26 0.85 -14.65
N ILE A 348 3.62 1.64 -13.64
CA ILE A 348 3.75 1.25 -12.23
C ILE A 348 2.80 2.09 -11.39
N ASN A 349 1.98 1.42 -10.58
CA ASN A 349 1.08 2.02 -9.62
C ASN A 349 1.80 2.26 -8.29
N VAL A 350 2.03 3.51 -7.86
CA VAL A 350 2.74 3.81 -6.60
C VAL A 350 1.78 4.15 -5.46
N MET A 351 1.73 3.32 -4.42
CA MET A 351 0.86 3.47 -3.25
C MET A 351 1.32 4.61 -2.33
N THR A 352 1.09 5.85 -2.74
CA THR A 352 1.49 7.10 -2.05
C THR A 352 0.47 7.53 -0.99
N TYR A 353 -0.01 6.52 -0.27
CA TYR A 353 -0.91 6.56 0.87
C TYR A 353 -0.46 5.50 1.88
N ASP A 354 -1.05 5.47 3.07
CA ASP A 354 -0.64 4.60 4.18
C ASP A 354 0.82 4.79 4.59
N LEU A 355 1.32 6.02 4.49
CA LEU A 355 2.65 6.37 5.02
C LEU A 355 2.65 6.25 6.55
N HIS A 356 1.52 6.59 7.18
CA HIS A 356 1.38 6.58 8.63
C HIS A 356 0.04 5.99 9.06
N GLY A 357 0.04 5.37 10.24
CA GLY A 357 -1.13 4.69 10.79
C GLY A 357 -0.90 4.18 12.21
N THR A 358 -1.87 3.48 12.76
CA THR A 358 -1.83 2.99 14.16
C THR A 358 -0.64 2.06 14.44
N TRP A 359 -0.12 1.39 13.40
CA TRP A 359 1.06 0.54 13.50
C TRP A 359 2.34 1.28 13.88
N ASP A 360 2.41 2.60 13.66
CA ASP A 360 3.57 3.41 14.08
C ASP A 360 3.77 3.38 15.60
N GLY A 361 2.71 3.11 16.37
CA GLY A 361 2.79 2.93 17.82
C GLY A 361 3.66 1.75 18.27
N ASN A 362 3.83 0.75 17.40
CA ASN A 362 4.73 -0.40 17.63
C ASN A 362 6.11 -0.19 17.03
N SER A 363 6.33 0.91 16.30
CA SER A 363 7.61 1.24 15.69
C SER A 363 8.52 1.89 16.74
N PRO A 364 9.67 1.30 17.07
CA PRO A 364 10.65 1.94 17.95
C PRO A 364 11.27 3.19 17.32
N TRP A 365 11.04 3.44 16.02
CA TRP A 365 11.56 4.59 15.26
C TRP A 365 10.65 5.80 15.32
N ILE A 366 9.35 5.57 15.15
CA ILE A 366 8.35 6.63 15.02
C ILE A 366 7.67 6.83 16.37
N GLY A 367 7.15 5.75 16.95
CA GLY A 367 6.35 5.77 18.17
C GLY A 367 4.89 6.17 17.91
N ALA A 368 4.09 6.17 18.97
CA ALA A 368 2.66 6.43 18.92
C ALA A 368 2.34 7.93 18.75
N VAL A 369 2.76 8.52 17.63
CA VAL A 369 2.48 9.91 17.23
C VAL A 369 1.63 9.95 15.97
N ALA A 370 0.61 10.83 15.94
CA ALA A 370 -0.30 10.94 14.81
C ALA A 370 0.36 11.70 13.67
N LEU A 371 0.61 11.02 12.55
CA LEU A 371 1.22 11.58 11.35
C LEU A 371 0.29 11.34 10.15
N ALA A 372 0.42 12.19 9.14
CA ALA A 372 -0.48 12.18 8.00
C ALA A 372 -0.16 11.05 7.01
N HIS A 373 -1.14 10.23 6.65
CA HIS A 373 -0.90 9.04 5.82
C HIS A 373 -0.64 9.33 4.33
N THR A 374 -0.78 10.57 3.88
CA THR A 374 -0.54 11.00 2.48
C THR A 374 0.32 12.27 2.43
N ASN A 375 1.28 12.39 3.35
CA ASN A 375 2.18 13.53 3.46
C ASN A 375 3.02 13.74 2.18
N LEU A 376 2.81 14.87 1.50
CA LEU A 376 3.48 15.20 0.24
C LEU A 376 5.00 15.38 0.37
N THR A 377 5.51 15.79 1.52
CA THR A 377 6.97 15.88 1.75
C THR A 377 7.62 14.51 1.68
N GLU A 378 6.92 13.49 2.16
CA GLU A 378 7.34 12.09 2.15
C GLU A 378 7.10 11.43 0.80
N ILE A 379 5.97 11.72 0.15
CA ILE A 379 5.72 11.29 -1.21
C ILE A 379 6.81 11.80 -2.17
N LYS A 380 7.31 13.03 -1.98
CA LYS A 380 8.46 13.54 -2.75
C LYS A 380 9.70 12.68 -2.58
N MET A 381 9.98 12.22 -1.36
CA MET A 381 11.08 11.31 -1.07
C MET A 381 10.84 9.91 -1.66
N THR A 382 9.59 9.44 -1.77
CA THR A 382 9.27 8.21 -2.51
C THR A 382 9.65 8.34 -3.98
N PHE A 383 9.22 9.41 -4.65
CA PHE A 383 9.54 9.61 -6.07
C PHE A 383 11.03 9.82 -6.33
N ASP A 384 11.79 10.37 -5.38
CA ASP A 384 13.26 10.42 -5.43
C ASP A 384 13.88 9.03 -5.64
N LEU A 385 13.32 7.98 -5.02
CA LEU A 385 13.78 6.59 -5.22
C LEU A 385 13.62 6.15 -6.69
N PHE A 386 12.55 6.55 -7.36
CA PHE A 386 12.34 6.22 -8.78
C PHE A 386 13.32 7.00 -9.70
N TRP A 387 13.57 8.28 -9.39
CA TRP A 387 14.52 9.09 -10.15
C TRP A 387 15.96 8.58 -10.03
N ARG A 388 16.35 8.11 -8.84
CA ARG A 388 17.65 7.42 -8.61
C ARG A 388 17.82 6.15 -9.43
N ASN A 389 16.71 5.56 -9.89
CA ASN A 389 16.69 4.35 -10.70
C ASN A 389 16.34 4.62 -12.17
N ASN A 390 16.35 5.90 -12.59
CA ASN A 390 16.09 6.32 -13.97
C ASN A 390 14.76 5.79 -14.53
N ILE A 391 13.72 5.72 -13.70
CA ILE A 391 12.39 5.33 -14.16
C ILE A 391 11.75 6.49 -14.89
N ASP A 392 11.16 6.20 -16.05
CA ASP A 392 10.44 7.19 -16.84
C ASP A 392 9.23 7.72 -16.04
N PRO A 393 9.14 9.04 -15.76
CA PRO A 393 7.99 9.60 -15.04
C PRO A 393 6.65 9.31 -15.72
N ASP A 394 6.61 9.17 -17.05
CA ASP A 394 5.38 8.85 -17.79
C ASP A 394 4.88 7.42 -17.50
N GLN A 395 5.75 6.52 -17.05
CA GLN A 395 5.38 5.18 -16.57
C GLN A 395 4.93 5.15 -15.11
N LEU A 396 4.98 6.26 -14.37
CA LEU A 396 4.53 6.31 -12.98
C LEU A 396 3.10 6.82 -12.87
N VAL A 397 2.36 6.24 -11.93
CA VAL A 397 1.01 6.67 -11.55
C VAL A 397 1.01 7.05 -10.07
N PHE A 398 0.47 8.23 -9.77
CA PHE A 398 0.44 8.80 -8.42
C PHE A 398 -0.80 8.33 -7.64
N GLY A 399 -0.59 7.82 -6.42
CA GLY A 399 -1.62 7.30 -5.53
C GLY A 399 -2.32 8.34 -4.69
N LEU A 400 -3.65 8.26 -4.70
CA LEU A 400 -4.54 9.09 -3.90
C LEU A 400 -5.47 8.20 -3.09
N GLY A 401 -5.66 8.54 -1.81
CA GLY A 401 -6.59 7.86 -0.91
C GLY A 401 -7.95 8.54 -0.92
N PHE A 402 -9.02 7.80 -1.18
CA PHE A 402 -10.41 8.21 -0.90
C PHE A 402 -10.83 7.80 0.53
N TYR A 403 -9.88 7.86 1.45
CA TYR A 403 -10.03 7.56 2.87
C TYR A 403 -8.97 8.33 3.66
N GLY A 404 -9.08 8.33 4.98
CA GLY A 404 -8.04 8.84 5.87
C GLY A 404 -7.65 7.81 6.93
N ARG A 405 -6.46 8.00 7.51
CA ARG A 405 -6.01 7.27 8.72
C ARG A 405 -6.23 8.13 9.95
N SER A 406 -6.83 7.52 10.97
CA SER A 406 -7.39 8.23 12.11
C SER A 406 -6.92 7.68 13.45
N PHE A 407 -6.86 8.54 14.45
CA PHE A 407 -6.29 8.26 15.77
C PHE A 407 -7.19 8.81 16.88
N THR A 408 -7.17 8.11 18.01
CA THR A 408 -7.64 8.64 19.31
C THR A 408 -6.44 9.24 20.03
N MET A 409 -6.41 10.57 20.17
CA MET A 409 -5.30 11.34 20.72
C MET A 409 -5.16 11.14 22.23
N SER A 410 -3.92 11.06 22.73
CA SER A 410 -3.66 10.85 24.17
C SER A 410 -3.92 12.09 25.02
N ASN A 411 -3.88 13.28 24.41
CA ASN A 411 -4.12 14.55 25.08
C ASN A 411 -5.07 15.41 24.23
N PRO A 412 -6.31 15.67 24.69
CA PRO A 412 -7.28 16.55 24.01
C PRO A 412 -6.77 17.96 23.68
N ASN A 413 -5.72 18.43 24.38
CA ASN A 413 -5.10 19.73 24.12
C ASN A 413 -3.96 19.66 23.09
N CYS A 414 -3.58 18.47 22.61
CA CYS A 414 -2.56 18.26 21.58
C CYS A 414 -3.22 17.55 20.38
N MET A 415 -3.67 18.34 19.41
CA MET A 415 -4.43 17.85 18.24
C MET A 415 -3.71 18.13 16.91
N ALA A 416 -2.45 18.56 16.94
CA ALA A 416 -1.63 18.75 15.74
C ALA A 416 -0.97 17.43 15.30
N ALA A 417 -0.48 17.37 14.06
CA ALA A 417 0.41 16.28 13.64
C ALA A 417 1.64 16.21 14.58
N GLY A 418 2.11 15.00 14.87
CA GLY A 418 3.16 14.71 15.83
C GLY A 418 2.69 14.59 17.29
N CYS A 419 1.44 14.92 17.60
CA CYS A 419 0.87 14.68 18.93
C CYS A 419 0.66 13.17 19.19
N PRO A 420 0.78 12.72 20.45
CA PRO A 420 0.67 11.30 20.78
C PRO A 420 -0.76 10.76 20.64
N PHE A 421 -0.90 9.49 20.26
CA PHE A 421 -2.16 8.75 20.21
C PHE A 421 -2.15 7.50 21.11
N THR A 422 -3.33 6.97 21.42
CA THR A 422 -3.50 5.73 22.21
C THR A 422 -3.97 4.54 21.39
N ARG A 423 -4.81 4.77 20.38
CA ARG A 423 -5.36 3.76 19.47
C ARG A 423 -5.84 4.43 18.17
N GLY A 424 -6.41 3.65 17.25
CA GLY A 424 -7.15 4.22 16.12
C GLY A 424 -8.38 4.99 16.58
N ALA A 425 -8.83 5.99 15.81
CA ALA A 425 -10.11 6.65 16.07
C ALA A 425 -11.25 5.63 15.97
N ASP A 426 -12.39 5.96 16.58
CA ASP A 426 -13.57 5.10 16.57
C ASP A 426 -13.99 4.76 15.13
N ALA A 427 -14.45 3.52 14.94
CA ALA A 427 -14.84 3.02 13.63
C ALA A 427 -16.03 3.81 13.06
N GLY A 428 -15.97 4.12 11.77
CA GLY A 428 -17.07 4.72 11.04
C GLY A 428 -18.24 3.74 10.88
N PRO A 429 -19.48 4.24 10.70
CA PRO A 429 -20.66 3.38 10.64
C PRO A 429 -20.76 2.53 9.36
N CYS A 430 -20.00 2.84 8.31
CA CYS A 430 -20.05 2.15 7.02
C CYS A 430 -18.78 1.36 6.72
N THR A 431 -17.60 1.91 7.01
CA THR A 431 -16.33 1.18 6.87
C THR A 431 -16.11 0.17 7.99
N LEU A 432 -16.66 0.44 9.19
CA LEU A 432 -16.56 -0.41 10.38
C LEU A 432 -15.11 -0.74 10.78
N ASN A 433 -14.17 0.13 10.43
CA ASN A 433 -12.75 -0.09 10.64
C ASN A 433 -12.16 0.95 11.62
N GLN A 434 -11.62 0.50 12.75
CA GLN A 434 -10.99 1.40 13.71
C GLN A 434 -9.71 2.00 13.11
N GLY A 435 -9.56 3.33 13.21
CA GLY A 435 -8.39 4.04 12.69
C GLY A 435 -8.42 4.26 11.16
N THR A 436 -9.55 4.04 10.50
CA THR A 436 -9.73 4.36 9.07
C THR A 436 -11.16 4.80 8.81
N LEU A 437 -11.33 5.88 8.05
CA LEU A 437 -12.65 6.36 7.62
C LEU A 437 -12.63 6.64 6.13
N SER A 438 -13.71 6.30 5.42
CA SER A 438 -13.86 6.69 4.02
C SER A 438 -13.96 8.20 3.88
N ALA A 439 -13.61 8.76 2.73
CA ALA A 439 -13.76 10.19 2.50
C ALA A 439 -15.24 10.64 2.62
N ALA A 440 -16.19 9.75 2.30
CA ALA A 440 -17.62 9.98 2.57
C ALA A 440 -17.94 10.09 4.08
N GLU A 441 -17.36 9.23 4.92
CA GLU A 441 -17.50 9.29 6.38
C GLU A 441 -16.90 10.56 6.97
N VAL A 442 -15.70 10.95 6.52
CA VAL A 442 -15.05 12.19 6.97
C VAL A 442 -15.90 13.41 6.64
N ARG A 443 -16.42 13.49 5.41
CA ARG A 443 -17.32 14.59 5.02
C ARG A 443 -18.60 14.62 5.85
N ARG A 444 -19.17 13.45 6.21
CA ARG A 444 -20.31 13.39 7.14
C ARG A 444 -19.96 13.91 8.54
N ILE A 445 -18.75 13.65 9.04
CA ILE A 445 -18.28 14.20 10.32
C ILE A 445 -18.16 15.73 10.24
N ILE A 446 -17.56 16.26 9.16
CA ILE A 446 -17.44 17.71 8.95
C ILE A 446 -18.82 18.36 8.85
N ALA A 447 -19.74 17.75 8.11
CA ALA A 447 -21.09 18.27 7.90
C ALA A 447 -21.96 18.35 9.17
N GLN A 448 -21.61 17.63 10.24
CA GLN A 448 -22.27 17.76 11.55
C GLN A 448 -21.96 19.11 12.23
N GLY A 449 -20.93 19.84 11.78
CA GLY A 449 -20.64 21.22 12.18
C GLY A 449 -19.84 21.38 13.48
N ASN A 450 -19.42 20.28 14.10
CA ASN A 450 -18.66 20.21 15.35
C ASN A 450 -17.20 19.77 15.16
N ALA A 451 -16.77 19.49 13.93
CA ALA A 451 -15.39 19.20 13.59
C ALA A 451 -14.58 20.49 13.35
N LYS A 452 -13.28 20.46 13.66
CA LYS A 452 -12.30 21.47 13.22
C LYS A 452 -11.50 20.90 12.07
N VAL A 453 -11.36 21.69 11.01
CA VAL A 453 -10.62 21.33 9.79
C VAL A 453 -9.43 22.27 9.65
N PHE A 454 -8.25 21.71 9.40
CA PHE A 454 -7.00 22.44 9.23
C PHE A 454 -6.22 21.87 8.05
N LEU A 455 -6.01 22.71 7.03
CA LEU A 455 -5.13 22.41 5.91
C LEU A 455 -3.66 22.55 6.35
N ASP A 456 -2.95 21.43 6.45
CA ASP A 456 -1.50 21.43 6.53
C ASP A 456 -0.91 21.61 5.13
N GLN A 457 -0.51 22.84 4.81
CA GLN A 457 0.01 23.19 3.49
C GLN A 457 1.35 22.52 3.15
N GLU A 458 2.18 22.20 4.15
CA GLU A 458 3.49 21.60 3.92
C GLU A 458 3.33 20.14 3.52
N SER A 459 2.53 19.40 4.29
CA SER A 459 2.19 18.00 4.04
C SER A 459 1.13 17.83 2.94
N ALA A 460 0.43 18.91 2.54
CA ALA A 460 -0.69 18.89 1.60
C ALA A 460 -1.77 17.86 1.97
N VAL A 461 -2.29 17.99 3.19
CA VAL A 461 -3.36 17.15 3.76
C VAL A 461 -4.34 17.99 4.58
N GLU A 462 -5.57 17.53 4.71
CA GLU A 462 -6.52 18.06 5.68
C GLU A 462 -6.40 17.27 6.99
N ILE A 463 -6.22 17.98 8.09
CA ILE A 463 -6.30 17.45 9.44
C ILE A 463 -7.68 17.81 10.00
N VAL A 464 -8.48 16.80 10.31
CA VAL A 464 -9.82 16.96 10.86
C VAL A 464 -9.84 16.40 12.28
N THR A 465 -10.40 17.17 13.20
CA THR A 465 -10.53 16.77 14.60
C THR A 465 -11.96 16.95 15.07
N TRP A 466 -12.48 16.00 15.84
CA TRP A 466 -13.86 16.03 16.33
C TRP A 466 -13.98 15.37 17.70
N GLY A 467 -15.13 15.57 18.35
CA GLY A 467 -15.33 15.11 19.72
C GLY A 467 -14.30 15.74 20.66
N THR A 468 -13.80 14.94 21.60
CA THR A 468 -12.78 15.37 22.58
C THR A 468 -11.36 15.06 22.12
N ASP A 469 -11.16 13.99 21.36
CA ASP A 469 -9.83 13.40 21.13
C ASP A 469 -9.72 12.67 19.79
N GLN A 470 -10.67 12.81 18.87
CA GLN A 470 -10.62 12.12 17.59
C GLN A 470 -9.90 12.98 16.54
N TRP A 471 -9.03 12.34 15.76
CA TRP A 471 -8.16 12.98 14.77
C TRP A 471 -8.11 12.14 13.49
N ILE A 472 -8.07 12.77 12.32
CA ILE A 472 -7.82 12.11 11.03
C ILE A 472 -7.06 13.03 10.08
N SER A 473 -6.15 12.46 9.30
CA SER A 473 -5.64 13.08 8.08
C SER A 473 -6.33 12.47 6.86
N TYR A 474 -6.84 13.28 5.95
CA TYR A 474 -7.43 12.83 4.69
C TYR A 474 -7.19 13.85 3.56
N ASP A 475 -7.71 13.55 2.36
CA ASP A 475 -7.58 14.38 1.17
C ASP A 475 -8.92 14.89 0.65
N ASP A 476 -8.93 16.13 0.17
CA ASP A 476 -10.04 16.81 -0.49
C ASP A 476 -9.54 17.69 -1.66
N LEU A 477 -10.37 18.61 -2.17
CA LEU A 477 -10.00 19.44 -3.33
C LEU A 477 -8.69 20.23 -3.16
N PRO A 478 -8.50 21.08 -2.12
CA PRO A 478 -7.24 21.77 -1.89
C PRO A 478 -6.00 20.87 -1.92
N THR A 479 -6.08 19.71 -1.26
CA THR A 479 -4.92 18.80 -1.16
C THR A 479 -4.68 18.05 -2.47
N PHE A 480 -5.74 17.66 -3.19
CA PHE A 480 -5.64 17.14 -4.55
C PHE A 480 -5.01 18.16 -5.49
N GLU A 481 -5.40 19.44 -5.46
CA GLU A 481 -4.77 20.47 -6.28
C GLU A 481 -3.26 20.58 -6.03
N MET A 482 -2.83 20.55 -4.77
CA MET A 482 -1.41 20.56 -4.41
C MET A 482 -0.67 19.33 -4.93
N LYS A 483 -1.25 18.13 -4.75
CA LYS A 483 -0.68 16.84 -5.17
C LYS A 483 -0.60 16.71 -6.69
N ILE A 484 -1.68 17.05 -7.40
CA ILE A 484 -1.72 17.05 -8.86
C ILE A 484 -0.73 18.06 -9.45
N ARG A 485 -0.62 19.25 -8.86
CA ARG A 485 0.37 20.26 -9.29
C ARG A 485 1.80 19.71 -9.16
N TYR A 486 2.11 19.05 -8.05
CA TYR A 486 3.40 18.39 -7.87
C TYR A 486 3.62 17.28 -8.91
N ALA A 487 2.66 16.37 -9.07
CA ALA A 487 2.77 15.25 -10.00
C ALA A 487 2.95 15.72 -11.45
N ASN A 488 2.19 16.74 -11.88
CA ASN A 488 2.38 17.39 -13.18
C ASN A 488 3.76 18.02 -13.33
N SER A 489 4.29 18.66 -12.28
CA SER A 489 5.62 19.26 -12.31
C SER A 489 6.75 18.24 -12.45
N ARG A 490 6.47 16.96 -12.14
CA ARG A 490 7.39 15.83 -12.28
C ARG A 490 7.08 14.93 -13.47
N CYS A 491 6.26 15.43 -14.41
CA CYS A 491 5.90 14.71 -15.63
C CYS A 491 5.19 13.37 -15.38
N ILE A 492 4.62 13.14 -14.18
CA ILE A 492 4.01 11.86 -13.82
C ILE A 492 2.81 11.59 -14.74
N GLY A 493 2.74 10.37 -15.27
CA GLY A 493 1.85 9.97 -16.36
C GLY A 493 0.44 9.53 -15.94
N GLY A 494 0.05 9.72 -14.69
CA GLY A 494 -1.29 9.34 -14.24
C GLY A 494 -1.54 9.50 -12.76
N VAL A 495 -2.79 9.24 -12.38
CA VAL A 495 -3.25 9.07 -11.00
C VAL A 495 -4.05 7.79 -10.84
N MET A 496 -3.97 7.16 -9.68
CA MET A 496 -4.93 6.15 -9.23
C MET A 496 -5.58 6.57 -7.92
N VAL A 497 -6.79 6.08 -7.70
CA VAL A 497 -7.51 6.24 -6.43
C VAL A 497 -7.70 4.88 -5.76
N TRP A 498 -7.34 4.82 -4.47
CA TRP A 498 -7.73 3.74 -3.57
C TRP A 498 -8.76 4.29 -2.57
N ALA A 499 -10.03 3.91 -2.62
CA ALA A 499 -10.71 3.21 -3.71
C ALA A 499 -11.97 3.98 -4.10
N VAL A 500 -12.44 3.81 -5.35
CA VAL A 500 -13.55 4.59 -5.89
C VAL A 500 -14.85 4.39 -5.11
N ASP A 501 -15.04 3.19 -4.57
CA ASP A 501 -16.20 2.83 -3.76
C ASP A 501 -16.15 3.39 -2.32
N LEU A 502 -15.07 4.09 -1.94
CA LEU A 502 -14.99 4.89 -0.70
C LEU A 502 -15.48 6.34 -0.91
N ASP A 503 -15.81 6.69 -2.15
CA ASP A 503 -16.53 7.92 -2.47
C ASP A 503 -18.04 7.74 -2.27
N ASP A 504 -18.77 8.85 -2.23
CA ASP A 504 -20.23 8.81 -2.20
C ASP A 504 -20.85 8.63 -3.60
N ILE A 505 -22.13 8.25 -3.64
CA ILE A 505 -22.89 8.08 -4.89
C ILE A 505 -23.17 9.39 -5.64
N THR A 506 -22.72 10.52 -5.10
CA THR A 506 -22.75 11.82 -5.79
C THR A 506 -21.39 12.20 -6.38
N TYR A 507 -20.41 11.30 -6.26
CA TYR A 507 -19.07 11.39 -6.81
C TYR A 507 -18.30 12.59 -6.26
N THR A 508 -18.46 12.92 -4.98
CA THR A 508 -17.83 14.12 -4.40
C THR A 508 -16.31 14.10 -4.57
N SER A 509 -15.64 13.04 -4.12
CA SER A 509 -14.17 12.91 -4.21
C SER A 509 -13.71 12.80 -5.66
N THR A 510 -14.41 12.05 -6.50
CA THR A 510 -14.12 11.99 -7.95
C THR A 510 -14.28 13.36 -8.62
N ASN A 511 -15.29 14.16 -8.24
CA ASN A 511 -15.51 15.50 -8.79
C ASN A 511 -14.47 16.51 -8.31
N GLU A 512 -14.02 16.41 -7.06
CA GLU A 512 -12.89 17.19 -6.54
C GLU A 512 -11.60 16.84 -7.30
N LEU A 513 -11.31 15.54 -7.49
CA LEU A 513 -10.19 15.10 -8.31
C LEU A 513 -10.31 15.59 -9.77
N ALA A 514 -11.51 15.54 -10.36
CA ALA A 514 -11.74 16.07 -11.70
C ALA A 514 -11.40 17.56 -11.79
N ARG A 515 -11.79 18.37 -10.79
CA ARG A 515 -11.43 19.80 -10.72
C ARG A 515 -9.92 19.99 -10.59
N ALA A 516 -9.27 19.24 -9.69
CA ALA A 516 -7.82 19.30 -9.51
C ALA A 516 -7.03 18.94 -10.79
N LEU A 517 -7.58 18.02 -11.61
CA LEU A 517 -7.03 17.66 -12.92
C LEU A 517 -7.35 18.69 -14.02
N GLY A 518 -8.10 19.77 -13.73
CA GLY A 518 -8.58 20.72 -14.73
C GLY A 518 -9.58 20.11 -15.71
N MET A 519 -10.36 19.14 -15.25
CA MET A 519 -11.43 18.47 -16.00
C MET A 519 -12.80 18.93 -15.51
N LYS A 520 -13.83 18.71 -16.34
CA LYS A 520 -15.21 19.01 -15.94
C LYS A 520 -15.68 17.98 -14.90
N PRO A 521 -16.35 18.42 -13.82
CA PRO A 521 -17.05 17.51 -12.93
C PRO A 521 -18.07 16.66 -13.69
N ILE A 522 -18.29 15.47 -13.16
CA ILE A 522 -19.21 14.47 -13.69
C ILE A 522 -20.63 14.88 -13.24
N ALA A 523 -21.52 15.06 -14.22
CA ALA A 523 -22.92 15.34 -13.92
C ALA A 523 -23.58 14.12 -13.25
N LYS A 524 -24.43 14.39 -12.26
CA LYS A 524 -25.21 13.35 -11.57
C LYS A 524 -26.06 12.59 -12.59
N GLY A 525 -25.79 11.30 -12.76
CA GLY A 525 -26.65 10.39 -13.51
C GLY A 525 -26.41 10.35 -15.03
N LEU A 526 -25.56 9.44 -15.46
CA LEU A 526 -26.04 8.47 -16.43
C LEU A 526 -26.67 7.34 -15.61
N LYS A 527 -27.99 7.42 -15.39
CA LYS A 527 -28.74 6.18 -15.20
C LYS A 527 -28.50 5.38 -16.46
N VAL A 528 -27.62 4.38 -16.43
CA VAL A 528 -27.74 3.26 -17.36
C VAL A 528 -29.13 2.72 -17.06
N GLY A 529 -30.04 2.85 -18.02
CA GLY A 529 -31.48 2.80 -17.80
C GLY A 529 -31.95 1.55 -17.04
N ASP A 530 -33.19 1.59 -16.57
CA ASP A 530 -33.90 0.54 -15.82
C ASP A 530 -34.06 -0.81 -16.58
N HIS A 531 -33.15 -1.15 -17.47
CA HIS A 531 -33.06 -2.45 -18.10
C HIS A 531 -32.20 -3.37 -17.26
N GLN A 532 -32.90 -4.24 -16.52
CA GLN A 532 -32.40 -5.57 -16.22
C GLN A 532 -32.02 -6.23 -17.55
N LEU A 533 -30.76 -6.10 -17.96
CA LEU A 533 -30.26 -6.77 -19.14
C LEU A 533 -30.27 -8.28 -18.84
N PRO A 534 -30.89 -9.10 -19.71
CA PRO A 534 -31.09 -10.51 -19.43
C PRO A 534 -29.74 -11.17 -19.18
N LEU A 535 -29.66 -11.93 -18.08
CA LEU A 535 -28.59 -12.89 -17.83
C LEU A 535 -28.66 -13.92 -18.97
N GLN A 536 -27.89 -13.72 -20.04
CA GLN A 536 -27.61 -14.82 -20.95
C GLN A 536 -26.61 -15.73 -20.24
N ASP A 537 -27.17 -16.83 -19.76
CA ASP A 537 -26.50 -18.00 -19.22
C ASP A 537 -25.57 -18.56 -20.30
N THR A 538 -24.31 -18.14 -20.31
CA THR A 538 -23.27 -18.81 -21.11
C THR A 538 -22.93 -20.10 -20.38
N GLY A 539 -23.80 -21.10 -20.54
CA GLY A 539 -23.57 -22.47 -20.13
C GLY A 539 -22.30 -23.00 -20.79
N ILE A 540 -21.18 -22.85 -20.10
CA ILE A 540 -19.95 -23.58 -20.35
C ILE A 540 -19.64 -24.29 -19.04
N HIS A 541 -20.06 -25.56 -19.00
CA HIS A 541 -19.68 -26.47 -17.93
C HIS A 541 -18.16 -26.60 -17.90
N LEU A 542 -17.54 -26.21 -16.78
CA LEU A 542 -16.21 -26.65 -16.41
C LEU A 542 -16.31 -28.16 -16.16
N VAL A 543 -15.81 -28.96 -17.10
CA VAL A 543 -15.57 -30.39 -16.85
C VAL A 543 -14.36 -30.48 -15.94
N GLY A 544 -14.56 -31.12 -14.78
CA GLY A 544 -13.59 -31.24 -13.70
C GLY A 544 -12.45 -32.22 -13.93
#